data_AF-A0A0D3AGA2-F1
#
_entry.id   AF-A0A0D3AGA2-F1
#
_cell.length_a   1.000
_cell.length_b   1.000
_cell.length_c   1.000
_cell.angle_alpha   90.00
_cell.angle_beta   90.00
_cell.angle_gamma   90.00
#
_symmetry.space_group_name_H-M   'P 1'
#
loop_
_entity.id
_entity.type
_entity.pdbx_description
1 polymer ?
#
loop_
_entity_poly.entity_id
_entity_poly.type
_entity_poly.pdbx_seq_one_letter_code
_entity_poly.pdbx_strand_id
1 'polypeptide(L)'
;LNRLVSQVISSLTASLRFDGALNVDVTEFQTNLVPYPRIHFMLSSYAPVISAEKAFHEQLSVAEITNSAFEPASMMAKCDPRHG
;
A
#
# COMPACT_ATOMS: atom_id res chain seq x y z
N LEU A 1 10.76 -9.45 7.63
CA LEU A 1 10.53 -9.21 6.19
C LEU A 1 9.24 -9.87 5.69
N ASN A 2 9.15 -11.20 5.62
CA ASN A 2 7.99 -11.90 5.04
C ASN A 2 6.65 -11.57 5.69
N ARG A 3 6.62 -11.33 7.00
CA ARG A 3 5.41 -10.87 7.70
C ARG A 3 4.87 -9.55 7.13
N LEU A 4 5.76 -8.59 6.88
CA LEU A 4 5.38 -7.30 6.31
C LEU A 4 4.86 -7.48 4.88
N VAL A 5 5.59 -8.22 4.05
CA VAL A 5 5.16 -8.53 2.68
C VAL A 5 3.79 -9.22 2.66
N SER A 6 3.56 -10.18 3.56
CA SER A 6 2.26 -10.85 3.66
C SER A 6 1.13 -9.91 4.07
N GLN A 7 1.40 -8.91 4.92
CA GLN A 7 0.41 -7.91 5.30
C GLN A 7 0.02 -7.04 4.10
N VAL A 8 1.01 -6.57 3.32
CA VAL A 8 0.77 -5.76 2.11
C VAL A 8 -0.04 -6.53 1.06
N ILE A 9 0.34 -7.77 0.78
CA ILE A 9 -0.39 -8.62 -0.18
C ILE A 9 -1.81 -8.94 0.32
N SER A 10 -1.95 -9.19 1.63
CA SER A 10 -3.25 -9.41 2.25
C SER A 10 -4.15 -8.17 2.11
N SER A 11 -3.63 -6.95 2.36
CA SER A 11 -4.41 -5.72 2.18
C SER A 11 -4.79 -5.48 0.72
N LEU A 12 -3.89 -5.77 -0.22
CA LEU A 12 -4.15 -5.60 -1.66
C LEU A 12 -5.25 -6.55 -2.18
N THR A 13 -5.35 -7.75 -1.60
CA THR A 13 -6.34 -8.77 -1.98
C THR A 13 -7.56 -8.81 -1.06
N ALA A 14 -7.70 -7.85 -0.13
CA ALA A 14 -8.79 -7.85 0.84
C ALA A 14 -10.16 -7.67 0.17
N SER A 15 -10.25 -6.82 -0.86
CA SER A 15 -11.47 -6.59 -1.66
C SER A 15 -11.98 -7.83 -2.38
N LEU A 16 -11.10 -8.79 -2.68
CA LEU A 16 -11.49 -10.07 -3.29
C LEU A 16 -12.02 -11.09 -2.25
N ARG A 17 -11.66 -10.91 -0.98
CA ARG A 17 -11.93 -11.89 0.10
C ARG A 17 -13.07 -11.47 1.01
N PHE A 18 -13.33 -10.18 1.11
CA PHE A 18 -14.33 -9.61 2.00
C PHE A 18 -15.14 -8.56 1.27
N ASP A 19 -16.42 -8.49 1.59
CA ASP A 19 -17.30 -7.44 1.07
C ASP A 19 -16.92 -6.09 1.69
N GLY A 20 -16.82 -5.05 0.86
CA GLY A 20 -16.39 -3.73 1.26
C GLY A 20 -17.07 -2.62 0.46
N ALA A 21 -16.98 -1.40 0.96
CA ALA A 21 -17.54 -0.22 0.29
C ALA A 21 -16.81 0.14 -1.03
N LEU A 22 -15.59 -0.37 -1.22
CA LEU A 22 -14.76 -0.17 -2.40
C LEU A 22 -14.22 -1.53 -2.85
N ASN A 23 -15.02 -2.26 -3.63
CA ASN A 23 -14.65 -3.57 -4.16
C ASN A 23 -13.82 -3.37 -5.44
N VAL A 24 -12.50 -3.32 -5.30
CA VAL A 24 -11.56 -3.22 -6.43
C VAL A 24 -11.11 -4.63 -6.84
N ASP A 25 -11.29 -4.98 -8.11
CA ASP A 25 -10.77 -6.23 -8.67
C ASP A 25 -9.29 -6.06 -9.09
N VAL A 26 -8.51 -7.14 -9.03
CA VAL A 26 -7.09 -7.12 -9.46
C VAL A 26 -6.98 -6.74 -10.95
N THR A 27 -7.98 -7.10 -11.75
CA THR A 27 -8.08 -6.71 -13.16
C THR A 27 -8.21 -5.18 -13.33
N GLU A 28 -8.85 -4.49 -12.38
CA GLU A 28 -8.99 -3.03 -12.41
C GLU A 28 -7.67 -2.32 -12.14
N PHE A 29 -6.74 -2.91 -11.39
CA PHE A 29 -5.40 -2.34 -11.23
C PHE A 29 -4.65 -2.25 -12.56
N GLN A 30 -4.80 -3.24 -13.44
CA GLN A 30 -4.21 -3.16 -14.78
C GLN A 30 -4.82 -2.01 -15.58
N THR A 31 -6.14 -1.92 -15.61
CA THR A 31 -6.85 -0.87 -16.35
C THR A 31 -6.53 0.53 -15.82
N ASN A 32 -6.42 0.70 -14.51
CA ASN A 32 -6.26 2.02 -13.88
C ASN A 32 -4.80 2.47 -13.75
N LEU A 33 -3.85 1.55 -13.59
CA LEU A 33 -2.45 1.87 -13.27
C LEU A 33 -1.46 1.55 -14.40
N VAL A 34 -1.87 0.81 -15.45
CA VAL A 34 -0.99 0.41 -16.55
C VAL A 34 -1.40 1.12 -17.85
N PRO A 35 -0.91 2.35 -18.11
CA PRO A 35 -1.27 3.09 -19.32
C PRO A 35 -0.66 2.49 -20.61
N TYR A 36 0.45 1.75 -20.49
CA TYR A 36 1.11 1.09 -21.60
C TYR A 36 1.52 -0.34 -21.21
N PRO A 37 1.38 -1.36 -22.09
CA PRO A 37 1.69 -2.75 -21.75
C PRO A 37 3.13 -2.99 -21.26
N ARG A 38 4.08 -2.15 -21.69
CA ARG A 38 5.49 -2.26 -21.28
C ARG A 38 5.78 -1.65 -19.90
N ILE A 39 4.87 -0.85 -19.34
CA ILE A 39 5.06 -0.14 -18.05
C ILE A 39 4.04 -0.70 -17.05
N HIS A 40 4.23 -1.95 -16.65
CA HIS A 40 3.30 -2.69 -15.77
C HIS A 40 3.90 -2.99 -14.38
N PHE A 41 5.04 -2.38 -14.04
CA PHE A 41 5.65 -2.51 -12.72
C PHE A 41 5.09 -1.45 -11.78
N MET A 42 4.23 -1.89 -10.87
CA MET A 42 3.61 -1.02 -9.87
C MET A 42 4.52 -0.86 -8.65
N LEU A 43 4.55 0.35 -8.09
CA LEU A 43 5.15 0.62 -6.79
C LEU A 43 4.10 0.48 -5.69
N SER A 44 4.36 -0.34 -4.69
CA SER A 44 3.52 -0.43 -3.49
C SER A 44 4.11 0.37 -2.34
N SER A 45 3.24 1.03 -1.58
CA SER A 45 3.55 1.69 -0.32
C SER A 45 2.58 1.20 0.76
N TYR A 46 3.04 1.11 2.00
CA TYR A 46 2.23 0.64 3.10
C TYR A 46 2.48 1.45 4.37
N ALA A 47 1.39 1.92 4.97
CA ALA A 47 1.40 2.61 6.25
C ALA A 47 0.16 2.21 7.06
N PRO A 48 0.25 2.14 8.40
CA PRO A 48 1.45 2.36 9.20
C PRO A 48 2.30 1.09 9.35
N VAL A 49 3.63 1.26 9.48
CA VAL A 49 4.57 0.20 9.90
C VAL A 49 5.15 0.58 11.24
N ILE A 50 4.47 0.19 12.32
CA ILE A 50 4.84 0.50 13.70
C ILE A 50 5.06 -0.78 14.51
N SER A 51 5.90 -0.69 15.53
CA SER A 51 6.09 -1.79 16.51
C SER A 51 4.82 -1.96 17.35
N ALA A 52 4.56 -3.20 17.79
CA ALA A 52 3.41 -3.52 18.64
C ALA A 52 3.36 -2.67 19.92
N GLU A 53 4.51 -2.38 20.54
CA GLU A 53 4.60 -1.54 21.75
C GLU A 53 4.11 -0.11 21.50
N LYS A 54 4.51 0.50 20.38
CA LYS A 54 4.10 1.86 19.99
C LYS A 54 2.63 1.94 19.56
N ALA A 55 2.08 0.85 19.01
CA ALA A 55 0.69 0.81 18.56
C ALA A 55 -0.35 1.04 19.68
N PHE A 56 0.01 0.80 20.94
CA PHE A 56 -0.87 1.06 22.09
C PHE A 56 -0.77 2.48 22.64
N HIS A 57 0.25 3.25 22.24
CA HIS A 57 0.52 4.59 22.79
C HIS A 57 0.19 5.72 21.81
N GLU A 58 0.09 5.43 20.52
CA GLU A 58 -0.17 6.42 19.47
C GLU A 58 -1.48 6.09 18.75
N GLN A 59 -2.41 7.06 18.71
CA GLN A 59 -3.54 7.00 17.79
C GLN A 59 -3.13 7.69 16.49
N LEU A 60 -3.15 6.95 15.39
CA LEU A 60 -2.87 7.48 14.07
C LEU A 60 -4.18 7.79 13.37
N SER A 61 -4.37 9.04 12.99
CA SER A 61 -5.51 9.47 12.17
C SER A 61 -5.37 8.97 10.74
N VAL A 62 -6.50 8.88 10.03
CA VAL A 62 -6.51 8.52 8.59
C VAL A 62 -5.64 9.48 7.79
N ALA A 63 -5.66 10.78 8.12
CA ALA A 63 -4.85 11.79 7.44
C ALA A 63 -3.34 11.54 7.61
N GLU A 64 -2.89 11.20 8.82
CA GLU A 64 -1.48 10.93 9.10
C GLU A 64 -0.99 9.67 8.38
N ILE A 65 -1.79 8.60 8.40
CA ILE A 65 -1.44 7.35 7.70
C ILE A 65 -1.41 7.58 6.19
N THR A 66 -2.36 8.37 5.66
CA THR A 66 -2.42 8.71 4.23
C THR A 66 -1.19 9.48 3.80
N ASN A 67 -0.79 10.52 4.55
CA ASN A 67 0.43 11.27 4.28
C ASN A 67 1.67 10.38 4.36
N SER A 68 1.73 9.49 5.36
CA SER A 68 2.84 8.55 5.56
C SER A 68 3.00 7.59 4.37
N ALA A 69 1.92 7.25 3.66
CA ALA A 69 2.00 6.39 2.48
C ALA A 69 2.76 7.03 1.30
N PHE A 70 2.90 8.36 1.27
CA PHE A 70 3.67 9.07 0.24
C PHE A 70 5.14 9.29 0.64
N GLU A 71 5.51 9.00 1.88
CA GLU A 71 6.90 9.09 2.33
C GLU A 71 7.76 7.97 1.72
N PRO A 72 8.97 8.27 1.22
CA PRO A 72 9.86 7.26 0.65
C PRO A 72 10.18 6.08 1.60
N ALA A 73 10.10 6.32 2.91
CA ALA A 73 10.34 5.30 3.93
C ALA A 73 9.26 4.20 3.97
N SER A 74 8.05 4.49 3.47
CA SER A 74 6.92 3.55 3.44
C SER A 74 6.87 2.71 2.17
N MET A 75 7.76 2.98 1.21
CA MET A 75 7.78 2.32 -0.09
C MET A 75 8.44 0.95 -0.02
N MET A 76 7.85 -0.01 -0.73
CA MET A 76 8.31 -1.40 -0.76
C MET A 76 9.44 -1.64 -1.76
N ALA A 77 9.85 -0.62 -2.52
CA ALA A 77 11.01 -0.62 -3.39
C ALA A 77 11.85 0.63 -3.14
N LYS A 78 13.17 0.51 -3.34
CA LYS A 78 14.11 1.62 -3.20
C LYS A 78 14.03 2.53 -4.43
N CYS A 79 13.05 3.40 -4.46
CA CYS A 79 12.84 4.43 -5.47
C CYS A 79 12.26 5.67 -4.80
N ASP A 80 12.56 6.84 -5.37
CA ASP A 80 11.99 8.10 -4.91
C ASP A 80 11.06 8.65 -6.01
N PRO A 81 9.73 8.64 -5.80
CA PRO A 81 8.77 9.07 -6.82
C PRO A 81 8.85 10.57 -7.10
N ARG A 82 9.58 11.35 -6.29
CA ARG A 82 9.82 12.77 -6.53
C ARG A 82 10.81 13.01 -7.68
N HIS A 83 11.55 11.97 -8.11
CA HIS A 83 12.63 12.09 -9.07
C HIS A 83 12.35 11.53 -10.47
N GLY A 84 11.10 11.20 -10.81
CA GLY A 84 10.61 10.96 -12.18
C GLY A 84 11.41 9.98 -13.03
#